data_AF-A0A250F8Y8-F1
#
_entry.id   AF-A0A250F8Y8-F1
#
_cell.length_a   1.000
_cell.length_b   1.000
_cell.length_c   1.000
_cell.angle_alpha   90.00
_cell.angle_beta   90.00
_cell.angle_gamma   90.00
#
_symmetry.space_group_name_H-M   'P 1'
#
loop_
_entity.id
_entity.type
_entity.pdbx_description
1 polymer ?
#
loop_
_entity_poly.entity_id
_entity_poly.type
_entity_poly.pdbx_seq_one_letter_code
_entity_poly.pdbx_strand_id
1 'polypeptide(L)'
;MKKIILSLSIAAFMFGACQKESEPEKKLPEGGGTQTNTTEQGTASGTLSVKPLTPITVQPEVGGPNQPNQVYIDLSTGKTTVIKRDTWHLAFYCGDDDFRVLINPAIAMSALEQETTDINKKVEEDKTILLNTDPTNPSPNHLVSRRLIDDPRGYLAPRNNEPGSGTAIAGVSAKDEENKVYLLSMGFAISDKTPVKGSVNILGAHKGWGKIRVLRENGKYKVMFVPRTAATAPAAVKTFTVAKNAAYNFVYLNLESGQMVQVEPKKNDWDLCYTAAVAWITNKDYDARSNVTLYPDLIINNIHGGTKVAHTKQFETTEKAYEAYQKIPLNIFWDTTVKGANFDANSYNRLGLGKSWRDLPNGGTIRQFWYVVRDGEGNHFKLIVRAMKNDAGERGYPTIEYQYVPKQ
;
A
#
# COMPACT_ATOMS: atom_id res chain seq x y z
N MET A 1 -73.29 27.16 -16.52
CA MET A 1 -71.97 27.60 -17.02
C MET A 1 -71.00 27.67 -15.85
N LYS A 2 -70.07 26.72 -15.72
CA LYS A 2 -68.95 26.79 -14.77
C LYS A 2 -67.69 26.36 -15.53
N LYS A 3 -66.75 27.30 -15.68
CA LYS A 3 -65.46 27.11 -16.36
C LYS A 3 -64.52 26.35 -15.42
N ILE A 4 -63.95 25.25 -15.91
CA ILE A 4 -62.87 24.52 -15.24
C ILE A 4 -61.55 25.15 -15.74
N ILE A 5 -60.78 25.74 -14.84
CA ILE A 5 -59.44 26.26 -15.11
C ILE A 5 -58.46 25.13 -14.82
N LEU A 6 -57.74 24.69 -15.87
CA LEU A 6 -56.67 23.70 -15.80
C LEU A 6 -55.37 24.44 -15.45
N SER A 7 -54.86 24.25 -14.24
CA SER A 7 -53.54 24.74 -13.83
C SER A 7 -52.45 23.75 -14.24
N LEU A 8 -51.64 24.14 -15.22
CA LEU A 8 -50.41 23.44 -15.63
C LEU A 8 -49.31 23.72 -14.60
N SER A 9 -48.89 22.71 -13.84
CA SER A 9 -47.71 22.81 -12.98
C SER A 9 -46.46 22.43 -13.77
N ILE A 10 -45.65 23.42 -14.14
CA ILE A 10 -44.31 23.23 -14.71
C ILE A 10 -43.37 22.91 -13.54
N ALA A 11 -42.93 21.65 -13.44
CA ALA A 11 -41.86 21.26 -12.53
C ALA A 11 -40.51 21.67 -13.15
N ALA A 12 -39.89 22.72 -12.59
CA ALA A 12 -38.53 23.09 -12.92
C ALA A 12 -37.57 22.04 -12.34
N PHE A 13 -36.93 21.25 -13.21
CA PHE A 13 -35.79 20.42 -12.84
C PHE A 13 -34.59 21.32 -12.54
N MET A 14 -34.35 21.58 -11.25
CA MET A 14 -33.06 22.10 -10.79
C MET A 14 -32.00 21.02 -11.01
N PHE A 15 -31.14 21.20 -12.00
CA PHE A 15 -29.86 20.51 -12.08
C PHE A 15 -29.03 20.93 -10.85
N GLY A 16 -29.01 20.09 -9.82
CA GLY A 16 -28.03 20.19 -8.75
C GLY A 16 -26.65 19.93 -9.33
N ALA A 17 -25.93 21.00 -9.64
CA ALA A 17 -24.50 20.92 -9.91
C ALA A 17 -23.84 20.27 -8.69
N CYS A 18 -23.11 19.19 -8.92
CA CYS A 18 -22.27 18.54 -7.93
C CYS A 18 -21.23 19.57 -7.46
N GLN A 19 -21.48 20.26 -6.34
CA GLN A 19 -20.46 21.09 -5.71
C GLN A 19 -19.38 20.13 -5.22
N LYS A 20 -18.25 20.14 -5.93
CA LYS A 20 -16.99 19.56 -5.48
C LYS A 20 -16.65 20.29 -4.17
N GLU A 21 -16.94 19.66 -3.04
CA GLU A 21 -16.52 20.17 -1.73
C GLU A 21 -15.00 20.32 -1.79
N SER A 22 -14.50 21.55 -1.70
CA SER A 22 -13.06 21.80 -1.75
C SER A 22 -12.44 21.20 -0.51
N GLU A 23 -11.70 20.11 -0.66
CA GLU A 23 -10.84 19.61 0.41
C GLU A 23 -9.88 20.75 0.81
N PRO A 24 -9.79 21.11 2.09
CA PRO A 24 -8.83 22.11 2.52
C PRO A 24 -7.39 21.57 2.35
N GLU A 25 -6.46 22.45 1.91
CA GLU A 25 -5.03 22.23 1.50
C GLU A 25 -3.88 22.16 2.59
N LYS A 26 -3.18 21.06 2.67
CA LYS A 26 -2.26 20.73 3.77
C LYS A 26 -1.19 21.79 4.11
N LYS A 27 -0.82 21.89 5.40
CA LYS A 27 0.33 22.69 5.88
C LYS A 27 1.48 21.79 6.34
N LEU A 28 2.69 22.06 5.84
CA LEU A 28 3.92 21.46 6.36
C LEU A 28 4.20 21.91 7.81
N PRO A 29 4.98 21.13 8.58
CA PRO A 29 5.48 21.55 9.88
C PRO A 29 6.29 22.85 9.79
N GLU A 30 6.07 23.78 10.71
CA GLU A 30 6.93 24.95 10.86
C GLU A 30 8.26 24.55 11.51
N GLY A 31 9.33 24.40 10.71
CA GLY A 31 10.70 24.42 11.21
C GLY A 31 11.22 23.13 11.87
N GLY A 32 12.53 23.12 12.17
CA GLY A 32 13.29 21.95 12.60
C GLY A 32 12.82 21.41 13.96
N GLY A 33 12.27 20.20 13.94
CA GLY A 33 11.82 19.48 15.13
C GLY A 33 11.54 18.02 14.82
N THR A 34 11.65 17.16 15.84
CA THR A 34 11.21 15.77 15.79
C THR A 34 9.69 15.76 15.97
N GLN A 35 8.93 15.24 15.00
CA GLN A 35 7.49 15.07 15.19
C GLN A 35 7.19 13.71 15.83
N THR A 36 6.49 13.75 16.97
CA THR A 36 5.81 12.63 17.61
C THR A 36 4.30 12.96 17.66
N ASN A 37 3.45 11.97 17.32
CA ASN A 37 2.02 12.07 17.01
C ASN A 37 1.21 13.17 17.75
N THR A 38 0.36 13.90 17.01
CA THR A 38 -0.88 14.51 17.53
C THR A 38 -2.09 14.01 16.72
N THR A 39 -3.12 13.56 17.45
CA THR A 39 -4.27 12.80 16.95
C THR A 39 -5.45 13.67 16.50
N GLU A 40 -5.21 14.88 15.98
CA GLU A 40 -6.30 15.78 15.60
C GLU A 40 -6.62 15.73 14.10
N GLN A 41 -7.90 15.50 13.81
CA GLN A 41 -8.52 15.65 12.50
C GLN A 41 -8.60 17.14 12.16
N GLY A 42 -7.54 17.67 11.57
CA GLY A 42 -7.50 19.01 11.00
C GLY A 42 -7.35 18.94 9.49
N THR A 43 -8.37 19.43 8.81
CA THR A 43 -8.43 19.69 7.38
C THR A 43 -7.89 21.11 7.14
N ALA A 44 -6.61 21.27 6.81
CA ALA A 44 -5.97 22.59 6.60
C ALA A 44 -5.81 22.88 5.11
N SER A 45 -5.87 24.18 4.68
CA SER A 45 -5.57 24.90 3.38
C SER A 45 -4.52 26.01 3.56
N GLY A 46 -3.29 25.89 3.02
CA GLY A 46 -2.42 27.03 2.66
C GLY A 46 -1.19 26.70 1.79
N THR A 47 -0.69 27.72 1.09
CA THR A 47 0.63 27.75 0.43
C THR A 47 1.71 27.28 1.41
N LEU A 48 2.60 26.38 0.99
CA LEU A 48 3.69 25.87 1.83
C LEU A 48 4.59 27.03 2.31
N SER A 49 4.39 27.51 3.54
CA SER A 49 5.19 28.56 4.19
C SER A 49 6.39 27.98 4.93
N VAL A 50 7.06 26.98 4.35
CA VAL A 50 8.28 26.39 4.93
C VAL A 50 9.48 27.12 4.39
N LYS A 51 10.46 27.38 5.26
CA LYS A 51 11.80 27.74 4.83
C LYS A 51 12.38 26.53 4.08
N PRO A 52 12.57 26.61 2.74
CA PRO A 52 13.13 25.51 1.95
C PRO A 52 14.35 24.88 2.62
N LEU A 53 14.52 23.56 2.45
CA LEU A 53 15.71 22.85 2.93
C LEU A 53 15.84 22.77 4.47
N THR A 54 14.76 22.96 5.22
CA THR A 54 14.73 22.68 6.67
C THR A 54 14.50 21.18 6.91
N PRO A 55 15.39 20.46 7.64
CA PRO A 55 15.21 19.04 7.96
C PRO A 55 13.95 18.78 8.79
N ILE A 56 13.12 17.85 8.35
CA ILE A 56 12.02 17.25 9.11
C ILE A 56 12.41 15.80 9.42
N THR A 57 12.24 15.39 10.68
CA THR A 57 12.47 14.00 11.11
C THR A 57 11.17 13.37 11.56
N VAL A 58 10.87 12.21 10.99
CA VAL A 58 9.73 11.36 11.36
C VAL A 58 10.26 10.01 11.86
N GLN A 59 9.68 9.53 12.95
CA GLN A 59 9.95 8.21 13.53
C GLN A 59 8.66 7.38 13.46
N PRO A 60 8.44 6.64 12.36
CA PRO A 60 7.23 5.85 12.20
C PRO A 60 7.03 4.88 13.38
N GLU A 61 5.84 4.89 13.98
CA GLU A 61 5.48 4.02 15.12
C GLU A 61 5.17 2.58 14.64
N VAL A 62 6.20 1.90 14.17
CA VAL A 62 6.12 0.53 13.62
C VAL A 62 5.71 -0.48 14.68
N GLY A 63 6.00 -0.18 15.96
CA GLY A 63 5.66 -1.03 17.10
C GLY A 63 6.72 -2.08 17.44
N GLY A 64 8.00 -1.80 17.12
CA GLY A 64 9.13 -2.66 17.49
C GLY A 64 9.38 -3.84 16.53
N PRO A 65 10.13 -4.86 16.96
CA PRO A 65 10.73 -5.83 16.06
C PRO A 65 9.75 -6.85 15.46
N ASN A 66 8.52 -6.89 15.95
CA ASN A 66 7.42 -7.70 15.39
C ASN A 66 6.60 -6.95 14.33
N GLN A 67 6.86 -5.64 14.20
CA GLN A 67 6.28 -4.73 13.20
C GLN A 67 4.76 -4.88 13.07
N PRO A 68 3.99 -4.70 14.15
CA PRO A 68 2.53 -4.85 14.12
C PRO A 68 1.82 -3.84 13.21
N ASN A 69 2.46 -2.72 12.89
CA ASN A 69 1.79 -1.59 12.27
C ASN A 69 2.23 -1.32 10.82
N GLN A 70 1.26 -0.90 10.02
CA GLN A 70 1.42 -0.07 8.83
C GLN A 70 1.41 1.39 9.27
N VAL A 71 2.44 2.15 8.94
CA VAL A 71 2.54 3.57 9.32
C VAL A 71 2.59 4.42 8.06
N TYR A 72 1.48 5.09 7.77
CA TYR A 72 1.34 6.03 6.66
C TYR A 72 1.94 7.38 7.04
N ILE A 73 2.64 8.01 6.11
CA ILE A 73 3.37 9.25 6.29
C ILE A 73 2.98 10.20 5.16
N ASP A 74 2.47 11.37 5.53
CA ASP A 74 2.24 12.50 4.62
C ASP A 74 3.45 13.43 4.69
N LEU A 75 4.26 13.50 3.63
CA LEU A 75 5.48 14.30 3.65
C LEU A 75 5.13 15.79 3.73
N SER A 76 4.01 16.18 3.12
CA SER A 76 3.51 17.55 3.07
C SER A 76 2.98 18.08 4.41
N THR A 77 2.76 17.23 5.41
CA THR A 77 2.34 17.67 6.76
C THR A 77 3.21 17.12 7.89
N GLY A 78 4.04 16.11 7.61
CA GLY A 78 4.73 15.32 8.64
C GLY A 78 3.82 14.36 9.39
N LYS A 79 2.51 14.35 9.09
CA LYS A 79 1.53 13.53 9.79
C LYS A 79 1.79 12.05 9.57
N THR A 80 1.75 11.31 10.67
CA THR A 80 1.74 9.85 10.66
C THR A 80 0.36 9.28 11.02
N THR A 81 -0.06 8.21 10.34
CA THR A 81 -1.26 7.44 10.69
C THR A 81 -0.88 5.99 10.89
N VAL A 82 -1.15 5.45 12.08
CA VAL A 82 -0.75 4.11 12.50
C VAL A 82 -1.94 3.17 12.41
N ILE A 83 -1.81 2.09 11.65
CA ILE A 83 -2.84 1.07 11.47
C ILE A 83 -2.24 -0.30 11.77
N LYS A 84 -2.91 -1.10 12.60
CA LYS A 84 -2.47 -2.46 12.87
C LYS A 84 -2.69 -3.35 11.63
N ARG A 85 -1.64 -4.04 11.17
CA ARG A 85 -1.61 -4.68 9.83
C ARG A 85 -2.51 -5.91 9.68
N ASP A 86 -3.05 -6.45 10.77
CA ASP A 86 -3.95 -7.62 10.79
C ASP A 86 -5.45 -7.27 10.89
N THR A 87 -5.80 -5.99 10.70
CA THR A 87 -7.18 -5.50 10.86
C THR A 87 -8.05 -5.63 9.61
N TRP A 88 -7.46 -5.95 8.46
CA TRP A 88 -8.13 -6.03 7.16
C TRP A 88 -7.65 -7.23 6.33
N HIS A 89 -8.47 -7.65 5.36
CA HIS A 89 -8.16 -8.79 4.49
C HIS A 89 -8.19 -8.43 3.01
N LEU A 90 -9.20 -7.66 2.60
CA LEU A 90 -9.39 -7.25 1.21
C LEU A 90 -9.42 -5.73 1.08
N ALA A 91 -8.81 -5.20 0.02
CA ALA A 91 -8.89 -3.79 -0.35
C ALA A 91 -9.51 -3.65 -1.76
N PHE A 92 -10.45 -2.73 -1.93
CA PHE A 92 -11.26 -2.58 -3.14
C PHE A 92 -10.96 -1.24 -3.81
N TYR A 93 -10.48 -1.30 -5.04
CA TYR A 93 -10.06 -0.11 -5.78
C TYR A 93 -11.22 0.85 -6.04
N CYS A 94 -10.99 2.13 -5.80
CA CYS A 94 -11.99 3.18 -5.90
C CYS A 94 -11.86 4.04 -7.17
N GLY A 95 -10.86 3.81 -8.02
CA GLY A 95 -10.74 4.51 -9.30
C GLY A 95 -11.85 4.16 -10.29
N ASP A 96 -11.99 5.00 -11.32
CA ASP A 96 -13.11 4.96 -12.25
C ASP A 96 -13.12 3.68 -13.11
N ASP A 97 -14.31 3.08 -13.24
CA ASP A 97 -14.69 1.92 -14.07
C ASP A 97 -13.85 0.62 -14.00
N ASP A 98 -12.78 0.58 -13.22
CA ASP A 98 -12.00 -0.63 -12.95
C ASP A 98 -12.43 -1.27 -11.62
N PHE A 99 -12.56 -2.60 -11.60
CA PHE A 99 -12.94 -3.36 -10.41
C PHE A 99 -11.82 -4.32 -10.04
N ARG A 100 -10.97 -3.85 -9.13
CA ARG A 100 -9.80 -4.58 -8.63
C ARG A 100 -9.94 -4.85 -7.15
N VAL A 101 -9.46 -6.02 -6.73
CA VAL A 101 -9.45 -6.45 -5.33
C VAL A 101 -8.03 -6.89 -5.00
N LEU A 102 -7.49 -6.31 -3.93
CA LEU A 102 -6.20 -6.69 -3.37
C LEU A 102 -6.42 -7.54 -2.12
N ILE A 103 -5.49 -8.44 -1.86
CA ILE A 103 -5.39 -9.19 -0.60
C ILE A 103 -4.35 -8.54 0.30
N ASN A 104 -4.46 -8.72 1.61
CA ASN A 104 -3.54 -8.08 2.54
C ASN A 104 -2.12 -8.65 2.45
N PRO A 105 -1.14 -7.92 1.86
CA PRO A 105 0.21 -8.43 1.72
C PRO A 105 0.96 -8.39 3.06
N ALA A 106 0.51 -7.57 4.01
CA ALA A 106 1.20 -7.33 5.26
C ALA A 106 1.09 -8.50 6.24
N ILE A 107 0.10 -9.38 6.08
CA ILE A 107 -0.05 -10.62 6.86
C ILE A 107 0.22 -11.88 6.03
N ALA A 108 0.87 -11.73 4.87
CA ALA A 108 1.18 -12.82 3.96
C ALA A 108 -0.04 -13.65 3.54
N MET A 109 -1.15 -12.96 3.22
CA MET A 109 -2.25 -13.60 2.48
C MET A 109 -1.79 -14.03 1.09
N SER A 110 -2.41 -15.08 0.59
CA SER A 110 -2.27 -15.53 -0.80
C SER A 110 -3.62 -16.00 -1.34
N ALA A 111 -3.79 -15.91 -2.66
CA ALA A 111 -4.98 -16.37 -3.35
C ALA A 111 -4.62 -17.34 -4.47
N LEU A 112 -5.50 -18.33 -4.70
CA LEU A 112 -5.37 -19.29 -5.79
C LEU A 112 -6.71 -19.45 -6.50
N GLU A 113 -6.72 -19.10 -7.79
CA GLU A 113 -7.89 -19.26 -8.65
C GLU A 113 -8.34 -20.72 -8.72
N GLN A 114 -9.64 -20.94 -8.75
CA GLN A 114 -10.26 -22.25 -8.86
C GLN A 114 -11.04 -22.38 -10.18
N GLU A 115 -11.11 -23.59 -10.71
CA GLU A 115 -11.88 -23.91 -11.92
C GLU A 115 -13.40 -24.02 -11.63
N THR A 116 -13.95 -23.01 -10.97
CA THR A 116 -15.38 -22.92 -10.67
C THR A 116 -15.78 -21.48 -10.37
N THR A 117 -17.03 -21.15 -10.67
CA THR A 117 -17.71 -19.92 -10.23
C THR A 117 -18.74 -20.22 -9.12
N ASP A 118 -18.95 -21.49 -8.76
CA ASP A 118 -19.90 -21.86 -7.72
C ASP A 118 -19.22 -21.78 -6.35
N ILE A 119 -19.61 -20.77 -5.56
CA ILE A 119 -19.09 -20.56 -4.21
C ILE A 119 -19.46 -21.71 -3.26
N ASN A 120 -20.46 -22.53 -3.58
CA ASN A 120 -20.86 -23.68 -2.75
C ASN A 120 -20.00 -24.92 -3.02
N LYS A 121 -19.34 -25.00 -4.19
CA LYS A 121 -18.47 -26.13 -4.54
C LYS A 121 -17.33 -26.26 -3.53
N LYS A 122 -17.05 -27.50 -3.11
CA LYS A 122 -15.92 -27.79 -2.21
C LYS A 122 -14.60 -27.44 -2.92
N VAL A 123 -13.73 -26.73 -2.22
CA VAL A 123 -12.36 -26.40 -2.63
C VAL A 123 -11.47 -26.94 -1.53
N GLU A 124 -10.42 -27.69 -1.84
CA GLU A 124 -9.50 -28.23 -0.83
C GLU A 124 -8.44 -27.21 -0.40
N GLU A 125 -7.84 -27.42 0.76
CA GLU A 125 -6.70 -26.60 1.20
C GLU A 125 -5.50 -26.94 0.33
N ASP A 126 -4.78 -25.92 -0.11
CA ASP A 126 -3.56 -26.10 -0.88
C ASP A 126 -2.39 -25.49 -0.12
N LYS A 127 -1.67 -26.31 0.64
CA LYS A 127 -0.51 -25.86 1.42
C LYS A 127 0.61 -25.27 0.54
N THR A 128 0.59 -25.47 -0.78
CA THR A 128 1.59 -24.88 -1.70
C THR A 128 1.48 -23.37 -1.83
N ILE A 129 0.40 -22.75 -1.32
CA ILE A 129 0.25 -21.29 -1.31
C ILE A 129 0.56 -20.65 0.06
N LEU A 130 1.01 -21.43 1.05
CA LEU A 130 1.37 -20.91 2.36
C LEU A 130 2.70 -20.17 2.32
N LEU A 131 2.67 -18.85 2.43
CA LEU A 131 3.85 -17.97 2.35
C LEU A 131 4.64 -17.90 3.68
N ASN A 132 4.90 -19.04 4.31
CA ASN A 132 5.67 -19.17 5.56
C ASN A 132 7.10 -19.70 5.35
N THR A 133 7.60 -19.66 4.12
CA THR A 133 8.90 -20.22 3.78
C THR A 133 10.03 -19.28 4.14
N ASP A 134 11.12 -19.86 4.64
CA ASP A 134 12.37 -19.16 4.87
C ASP A 134 12.84 -18.48 3.56
N PRO A 135 13.07 -17.15 3.54
CA PRO A 135 13.56 -16.47 2.35
C PRO A 135 14.94 -16.96 1.87
N THR A 136 15.72 -17.62 2.73
CA THR A 136 17.00 -18.25 2.37
C THR A 136 16.85 -19.63 1.72
N ASN A 137 15.66 -20.23 1.85
CA ASN A 137 15.29 -21.50 1.21
C ASN A 137 13.87 -21.40 0.63
N PRO A 138 13.69 -20.58 -0.43
CA PRO A 138 12.37 -20.28 -0.95
C PRO A 138 11.74 -21.51 -1.63
N SER A 139 10.43 -21.69 -1.42
CA SER A 139 9.68 -22.80 -2.03
C SER A 139 9.54 -22.62 -3.54
N PRO A 140 9.75 -23.66 -4.36
CA PRO A 140 9.50 -23.60 -5.81
C PRO A 140 8.03 -23.36 -6.16
N ASN A 141 7.12 -23.46 -5.19
CA ASN A 141 5.71 -23.15 -5.35
C ASN A 141 5.38 -21.66 -5.18
N HIS A 142 6.34 -20.82 -4.79
CA HIS A 142 6.11 -19.40 -4.53
C HIS A 142 6.68 -18.51 -5.64
N LEU A 143 6.64 -18.97 -6.89
CA LEU A 143 7.13 -18.21 -8.03
C LEU A 143 6.22 -17.01 -8.32
N VAL A 144 6.82 -15.90 -8.76
CA VAL A 144 6.10 -14.71 -9.23
C VAL A 144 5.05 -15.08 -10.27
N SER A 145 5.40 -15.96 -11.23
CA SER A 145 4.52 -16.41 -12.30
C SER A 145 3.23 -17.10 -11.83
N ARG A 146 3.16 -17.61 -10.60
CA ARG A 146 1.96 -18.24 -10.04
C ARG A 146 0.90 -17.25 -9.58
N ARG A 147 1.20 -15.94 -9.55
CA ARG A 147 0.22 -14.88 -9.22
C ARG A 147 -0.49 -15.08 -7.87
N LEU A 148 0.22 -15.62 -6.87
CA LEU A 148 -0.35 -15.89 -5.55
C LEU A 148 -0.59 -14.63 -4.71
N ILE A 149 0.07 -13.53 -5.07
CA ILE A 149 0.03 -12.23 -4.40
C ILE A 149 -0.28 -11.13 -5.40
N ASP A 150 -0.74 -9.98 -4.90
CA ASP A 150 -0.81 -8.77 -5.71
C ASP A 150 0.60 -8.30 -6.10
N ASP A 151 0.74 -7.76 -7.32
CA ASP A 151 2.02 -7.25 -7.81
C ASP A 151 2.63 -6.23 -6.83
N PRO A 152 3.79 -6.51 -6.23
CA PRO A 152 4.45 -5.61 -5.28
C PRO A 152 4.70 -4.20 -5.83
N ARG A 153 4.84 -4.07 -7.16
CA ARG A 153 5.00 -2.80 -7.88
C ARG A 153 3.74 -1.93 -7.89
N GLY A 154 2.58 -2.45 -7.48
CA GLY A 154 1.32 -1.71 -7.45
C GLY A 154 0.57 -1.70 -8.79
N TYR A 155 0.95 -2.56 -9.74
CA TYR A 155 0.16 -2.74 -10.96
C TYR A 155 -1.11 -3.52 -10.64
N LEU A 156 -2.26 -2.95 -10.96
CA LEU A 156 -3.55 -3.59 -10.72
C LEU A 156 -3.96 -4.55 -11.85
N ALA A 157 -3.62 -4.18 -13.08
CA ALA A 157 -3.88 -4.99 -14.27
C ALA A 157 -2.63 -5.81 -14.66
N PRO A 158 -2.81 -7.00 -15.27
CA PRO A 158 -1.71 -7.75 -15.87
C PRO A 158 -0.95 -6.93 -16.92
N ARG A 159 0.37 -7.14 -17.00
CA ARG A 159 1.25 -6.55 -17.99
C ARG A 159 1.71 -7.58 -19.01
N ASN A 160 1.87 -7.13 -20.25
CA ASN A 160 2.32 -7.99 -21.35
C ASN A 160 3.71 -8.58 -21.05
N ASN A 161 3.89 -9.87 -21.31
CA ASN A 161 5.13 -10.61 -21.08
C ASN A 161 5.62 -10.65 -19.61
N GLU A 162 4.76 -10.32 -18.66
CA GLU A 162 5.05 -10.36 -17.22
C GLU A 162 4.03 -11.27 -16.49
N PRO A 163 4.09 -12.60 -16.67
CA PRO A 163 3.18 -13.53 -15.99
C PRO A 163 3.21 -13.35 -14.47
N GLY A 164 2.03 -13.26 -13.86
CA GLY A 164 1.92 -13.02 -12.42
C GLY A 164 1.93 -11.55 -11.99
N SER A 165 2.03 -10.62 -12.94
CA SER A 165 1.71 -9.20 -12.69
C SER A 165 0.20 -8.97 -12.53
N GLY A 166 -0.17 -7.83 -11.94
CA GLY A 166 -1.55 -7.49 -11.57
C GLY A 166 -1.94 -7.98 -10.17
N THR A 167 -3.20 -7.80 -9.82
CA THR A 167 -3.78 -8.33 -8.57
C THR A 167 -3.82 -9.86 -8.52
N ALA A 168 -3.74 -10.50 -7.35
CA ALA A 168 -3.85 -11.96 -7.22
C ALA A 168 -5.21 -12.49 -7.68
N ILE A 169 -6.26 -11.75 -7.31
CA ILE A 169 -7.63 -11.97 -7.77
C ILE A 169 -7.76 -11.24 -9.12
N ALA A 170 -8.24 -11.90 -10.17
CA ALA A 170 -8.43 -11.25 -11.46
C ALA A 170 -9.39 -10.05 -11.35
N GLY A 171 -9.31 -9.12 -12.32
CA GLY A 171 -10.25 -8.01 -12.38
C GLY A 171 -11.68 -8.54 -12.43
N VAL A 172 -12.56 -8.01 -11.59
CA VAL A 172 -13.93 -8.51 -11.47
C VAL A 172 -14.63 -8.17 -12.78
N SER A 173 -15.13 -9.15 -13.54
CA SER A 173 -15.87 -8.92 -14.78
C SER A 173 -17.27 -8.38 -14.51
N ALA A 174 -17.84 -7.68 -15.49
CA ALA A 174 -19.25 -7.33 -15.52
C ALA A 174 -20.17 -8.54 -15.75
N LYS A 175 -19.61 -9.67 -16.23
CA LYS A 175 -20.34 -10.93 -16.38
C LYS A 175 -20.04 -11.85 -15.22
N ASP A 176 -21.08 -12.32 -14.53
CA ASP A 176 -20.94 -13.13 -13.34
C ASP A 176 -20.20 -14.44 -13.62
N GLU A 177 -20.49 -15.08 -14.75
CA GLU A 177 -19.88 -16.35 -15.19
C GLU A 177 -18.38 -16.27 -15.46
N GLU A 178 -17.82 -15.07 -15.60
CA GLU A 178 -16.37 -14.85 -15.77
C GLU A 178 -15.66 -14.66 -14.41
N ASN A 179 -16.42 -14.48 -13.32
CA ASN A 179 -15.88 -14.25 -11.97
C ASN A 179 -15.67 -15.57 -11.21
N LYS A 180 -14.42 -16.06 -11.19
CA LYS A 180 -14.00 -17.31 -10.54
C LYS A 180 -14.03 -17.25 -9.01
N VAL A 181 -14.10 -18.42 -8.40
CA VAL A 181 -13.83 -18.62 -6.96
C VAL A 181 -12.32 -18.65 -6.73
N TYR A 182 -11.87 -18.05 -5.63
CA TYR A 182 -10.48 -18.10 -5.18
C TYR A 182 -10.39 -18.78 -3.82
N LEU A 183 -9.47 -19.73 -3.67
CA LEU A 183 -8.99 -20.20 -2.37
C LEU A 183 -8.09 -19.12 -1.76
N LEU A 184 -8.26 -18.85 -0.46
CA LEU A 184 -7.45 -17.92 0.30
C LEU A 184 -6.69 -18.64 1.40
N SER A 185 -5.38 -18.40 1.48
CA SER A 185 -4.69 -18.44 2.78
C SER A 185 -5.01 -17.14 3.50
N MET A 186 -5.66 -17.21 4.66
CA MET A 186 -6.09 -16.02 5.43
C MET A 186 -4.91 -15.27 6.11
N GLY A 187 -3.69 -15.57 5.69
CA GLY A 187 -2.47 -14.98 6.22
C GLY A 187 -2.08 -15.54 7.58
N PHE A 188 -1.25 -14.79 8.29
CA PHE A 188 -0.67 -15.18 9.58
C PHE A 188 -0.90 -14.08 10.60
N ALA A 189 -1.09 -14.46 11.86
CA ALA A 189 -1.10 -13.53 12.97
C ALA A 189 0.25 -12.78 13.04
N ILE A 190 0.22 -11.59 13.63
CA ILE A 190 1.45 -10.93 14.04
C ILE A 190 2.07 -11.77 15.16
N SER A 191 3.37 -12.05 15.06
CA SER A 191 4.08 -12.81 16.10
C SER A 191 4.08 -12.04 17.41
N ASP A 192 3.97 -12.75 18.52
CA ASP A 192 4.12 -12.25 19.89
C ASP A 192 5.52 -12.55 20.47
N LYS A 193 6.35 -13.30 19.74
CA LYS A 193 7.68 -13.71 20.19
C LYS A 193 8.69 -12.59 19.96
N THR A 194 9.39 -12.20 21.01
CA THR A 194 10.53 -11.28 20.91
C THR A 194 11.69 -11.95 20.16
N PRO A 195 12.16 -11.40 19.02
CA PRO A 195 13.32 -11.95 18.32
C PRO A 195 14.62 -11.64 19.04
N VAL A 196 15.70 -12.29 18.59
CA VAL A 196 17.06 -11.87 18.93
C VAL A 196 17.25 -10.39 18.59
N LYS A 197 17.93 -9.67 19.48
CA LYS A 197 18.23 -8.26 19.34
C LYS A 197 18.86 -7.94 17.98
N GLY A 198 18.32 -6.92 17.30
CA GLY A 198 18.74 -6.52 15.95
C GLY A 198 18.02 -7.24 14.80
N SER A 199 17.23 -8.28 15.09
CA SER A 199 16.43 -9.05 14.13
C SER A 199 14.93 -8.71 14.22
N VAL A 200 14.12 -9.40 13.42
CA VAL A 200 12.65 -9.28 13.43
C VAL A 200 11.99 -10.64 13.63
N ASN A 201 10.73 -10.63 14.08
CA ASN A 201 9.84 -11.78 14.01
C ASN A 201 8.44 -11.30 13.64
N ILE A 202 8.13 -11.31 12.34
CA ILE A 202 6.92 -10.70 11.79
C ILE A 202 5.82 -11.72 11.43
N LEU A 203 6.06 -13.02 11.66
CA LEU A 203 5.18 -14.10 11.23
C LEU A 203 4.78 -14.98 12.42
N GLY A 204 3.51 -14.96 12.79
CA GLY A 204 2.91 -15.78 13.85
C GLY A 204 2.20 -17.02 13.30
N ALA A 205 1.15 -17.46 14.00
CA ALA A 205 0.35 -18.63 13.60
C ALA A 205 -0.49 -18.34 12.35
N HIS A 206 -0.72 -19.36 11.51
CA HIS A 206 -1.60 -19.25 10.34
C HIS A 206 -3.05 -18.99 10.77
N LYS A 207 -3.73 -18.06 10.09
CA LYS A 207 -5.13 -17.66 10.37
C LYS A 207 -6.18 -18.55 9.69
N GLY A 208 -5.76 -19.68 9.12
CA GLY A 208 -6.66 -20.63 8.47
C GLY A 208 -7.00 -20.28 7.03
N TRP A 209 -8.08 -20.86 6.53
CA TRP A 209 -8.44 -20.85 5.12
C TRP A 209 -9.82 -20.24 4.89
N GLY A 210 -10.03 -19.74 3.68
CA GLY A 210 -11.34 -19.32 3.20
C GLY A 210 -11.44 -19.42 1.70
N LYS A 211 -12.61 -19.17 1.15
CA LYS A 211 -12.80 -18.95 -0.28
C LYS A 211 -13.69 -17.76 -0.53
N ILE A 212 -13.43 -17.07 -1.64
CA ILE A 212 -14.23 -15.92 -2.06
C ILE A 212 -14.66 -16.04 -3.51
N ARG A 213 -15.75 -15.33 -3.84
CA ARG A 213 -16.08 -14.91 -5.20
C ARG A 213 -16.51 -13.45 -5.11
N VAL A 214 -16.09 -12.64 -6.07
CA VAL A 214 -16.44 -11.21 -6.11
C VAL A 214 -17.18 -10.93 -7.40
N LEU A 215 -18.29 -10.21 -7.30
CA LEU A 215 -19.15 -9.80 -8.42
C LEU A 215 -19.29 -8.28 -8.45
N ARG A 216 -19.78 -7.74 -9.56
CA ARG A 216 -20.23 -6.35 -9.65
C ARG A 216 -21.74 -6.31 -9.45
N GLU A 217 -22.22 -5.40 -8.62
CA GLU A 217 -23.66 -5.19 -8.41
C GLU A 217 -23.93 -3.70 -8.23
N ASN A 218 -24.68 -3.08 -9.15
CA ASN A 218 -25.04 -1.67 -9.09
C ASN A 218 -23.85 -0.71 -8.90
N GLY A 219 -22.76 -0.92 -9.64
CA GLY A 219 -21.53 -0.11 -9.54
C GLY A 219 -20.70 -0.36 -8.26
N LYS A 220 -21.07 -1.37 -7.46
CA LYS A 220 -20.38 -1.76 -6.22
C LYS A 220 -19.79 -3.16 -6.37
N TYR A 221 -18.94 -3.54 -5.41
CA TYR A 221 -18.50 -4.92 -5.29
C TYR A 221 -19.49 -5.71 -4.42
N LYS A 222 -19.76 -6.95 -4.82
CA LYS A 222 -20.47 -7.94 -4.01
C LYS A 222 -19.52 -9.08 -3.72
N VAL A 223 -19.14 -9.23 -2.45
CA VAL A 223 -18.17 -10.22 -1.99
C VAL A 223 -18.93 -11.37 -1.35
N MET A 224 -18.80 -12.56 -1.91
CA MET A 224 -19.25 -13.80 -1.31
C MET A 224 -18.05 -14.46 -0.63
N PHE A 225 -18.15 -14.76 0.65
CA PHE A 225 -17.07 -15.33 1.45
C PHE A 225 -17.56 -16.54 2.24
N VAL A 226 -16.77 -17.61 2.22
CA VAL A 226 -16.99 -18.80 3.05
C VAL A 226 -15.71 -19.02 3.84
N PRO A 227 -15.69 -18.79 5.17
CA PRO A 227 -14.59 -19.23 6.01
C PRO A 227 -14.57 -20.76 6.01
N ARG A 228 -13.37 -21.35 6.02
CA ARG A 228 -13.26 -22.80 6.18
C ARG A 228 -13.06 -23.12 7.66
N THR A 229 -14.09 -23.67 8.29
CA THR A 229 -14.00 -24.37 9.57
C THR A 229 -14.05 -25.88 9.29
N ALA A 230 -13.34 -26.70 10.06
CA ALA A 230 -13.12 -28.11 9.73
C ALA A 230 -14.41 -28.95 9.44
N ALA A 231 -14.30 -29.77 8.38
CA ALA A 231 -14.91 -31.06 8.03
C ALA A 231 -16.43 -31.36 8.04
N THR A 232 -17.32 -30.67 8.77
CA THR A 232 -18.67 -31.27 9.02
C THR A 232 -19.87 -30.60 8.34
N ALA A 233 -19.77 -29.38 7.82
CA ALA A 233 -20.74 -28.77 6.89
C ALA A 233 -20.10 -27.59 6.13
N PRO A 234 -20.54 -27.24 4.91
CA PRO A 234 -20.12 -25.99 4.28
C PRO A 234 -20.57 -24.83 5.18
N ALA A 235 -19.65 -23.98 5.63
CA ALA A 235 -20.04 -22.77 6.33
C ALA A 235 -20.95 -21.92 5.42
N ALA A 236 -21.93 -21.24 6.02
CA ALA A 236 -22.85 -20.40 5.26
C ALA A 236 -22.09 -19.32 4.50
N VAL A 237 -22.55 -19.03 3.27
CA VAL A 237 -21.98 -17.95 2.45
C VAL A 237 -22.32 -16.61 3.11
N LYS A 238 -21.29 -15.89 3.57
CA LYS A 238 -21.40 -14.49 3.96
C LYS A 238 -21.36 -13.63 2.70
N THR A 239 -22.25 -12.62 2.61
CA THR A 239 -22.27 -11.68 1.50
C THR A 239 -22.06 -10.27 2.01
N PHE A 240 -21.17 -9.51 1.38
CA PHE A 240 -20.86 -8.12 1.72
C PHE A 240 -21.00 -7.25 0.47
N THR A 241 -21.62 -6.08 0.62
CA THR A 241 -21.66 -5.06 -0.43
C THR A 241 -20.64 -3.98 -0.08
N VAL A 242 -19.70 -3.72 -0.98
CA VAL A 242 -18.65 -2.72 -0.79
C VAL A 242 -18.80 -1.62 -1.82
N ALA A 243 -19.13 -0.42 -1.35
CA ALA A 243 -19.22 0.77 -2.17
C ALA A 243 -17.83 1.42 -2.35
N LYS A 244 -17.55 1.90 -3.57
CA LYS A 244 -16.38 2.74 -3.82
C LYS A 244 -16.51 4.07 -3.08
N ASN A 245 -15.37 4.67 -2.74
CA ASN A 245 -15.30 6.02 -2.20
C ASN A 245 -14.18 6.80 -2.91
N ALA A 246 -14.56 7.82 -3.69
CA ALA A 246 -13.66 8.57 -4.55
C ALA A 246 -12.56 9.36 -3.80
N ALA A 247 -12.71 9.57 -2.48
CA ALA A 247 -11.70 10.20 -1.64
C ALA A 247 -10.50 9.28 -1.35
N TYR A 248 -10.61 7.98 -1.58
CA TYR A 248 -9.59 6.98 -1.27
C TYR A 248 -9.09 6.27 -2.53
N ASN A 249 -7.90 5.68 -2.45
CA ASN A 249 -7.44 4.72 -3.46
C ASN A 249 -8.22 3.41 -3.32
N PHE A 250 -8.41 2.97 -2.08
CA PHE A 250 -9.08 1.73 -1.72
C PHE A 250 -9.98 1.90 -0.50
N VAL A 251 -11.02 1.09 -0.41
CA VAL A 251 -11.77 0.82 0.82
C VAL A 251 -11.50 -0.61 1.28
N TYR A 252 -11.58 -0.89 2.58
CA TYR A 252 -11.06 -2.13 3.16
C TYR A 252 -12.12 -2.91 3.91
N LEU A 253 -12.10 -4.24 3.75
CA LEU A 253 -13.01 -5.17 4.42
C LEU A 253 -12.22 -6.12 5.33
N ASN A 254 -12.71 -6.27 6.57
CA ASN A 254 -12.36 -7.38 7.42
C ASN A 254 -13.32 -8.56 7.15
N LEU A 255 -12.83 -9.66 6.59
CA LEU A 255 -13.65 -10.82 6.23
C LEU A 255 -14.19 -11.60 7.45
N GLU A 256 -13.48 -11.53 8.59
CA GLU A 256 -13.88 -12.24 9.81
C GLU A 256 -15.09 -11.54 10.45
N SER A 257 -14.99 -10.22 10.69
CA SER A 257 -16.05 -9.41 11.30
C SER A 257 -17.10 -8.89 10.32
N GLY A 258 -16.77 -8.82 9.02
CA GLY A 258 -17.62 -8.19 8.01
C GLY A 258 -17.61 -6.66 8.03
N GLN A 259 -16.76 -6.04 8.84
CA GLN A 259 -16.71 -4.59 8.98
C GLN A 259 -15.84 -3.95 7.90
N MET A 260 -16.30 -2.80 7.39
CA MET A 260 -15.46 -1.87 6.66
C MET A 260 -14.52 -1.18 7.64
N VAL A 261 -13.24 -1.07 7.29
CA VAL A 261 -12.20 -0.49 8.17
C VAL A 261 -11.42 0.59 7.45
N GLN A 262 -10.99 1.61 8.20
CA GLN A 262 -10.12 2.66 7.69
C GLN A 262 -8.66 2.18 7.78
N VAL A 263 -7.94 2.18 6.65
CA VAL A 263 -6.55 1.70 6.58
C VAL A 263 -5.67 2.78 5.93
N GLU A 264 -5.68 2.91 4.61
CA GLU A 264 -5.04 4.07 3.98
C GLU A 264 -5.77 5.37 4.36
N PRO A 265 -5.05 6.46 4.67
CA PRO A 265 -5.63 7.80 4.65
C PRO A 265 -6.27 8.14 3.30
N LYS A 266 -6.93 9.29 3.19
CA LYS A 266 -7.43 9.77 1.88
C LYS A 266 -6.29 9.78 0.87
N LYS A 267 -6.60 9.57 -0.42
CA LYS A 267 -5.58 9.32 -1.45
C LYS A 267 -4.55 10.44 -1.61
N ASN A 268 -4.88 11.66 -1.20
CA ASN A 268 -3.93 12.76 -1.18
C ASN A 268 -3.17 12.82 0.15
N ASP A 269 -3.73 12.38 1.27
CA ASP A 269 -3.21 12.56 2.65
C ASP A 269 -2.14 11.56 3.09
N TRP A 270 -1.42 10.94 2.16
CA TRP A 270 -0.24 10.13 2.45
C TRP A 270 0.62 9.89 1.21
N ASP A 271 1.92 9.74 1.44
CA ASP A 271 2.91 9.52 0.40
C ASP A 271 3.62 8.19 0.54
N LEU A 272 4.01 7.87 1.77
CA LEU A 272 4.82 6.69 2.09
C LEU A 272 4.10 5.85 3.14
N CYS A 273 4.32 4.55 3.13
CA CYS A 273 3.87 3.65 4.18
C CYS A 273 5.02 2.72 4.58
N TYR A 274 5.42 2.75 5.85
CA TYR A 274 6.31 1.75 6.42
C TYR A 274 5.50 0.52 6.83
N THR A 275 5.88 -0.67 6.36
CA THR A 275 5.15 -1.90 6.64
C THR A 275 6.01 -3.16 6.49
N ALA A 276 5.55 -4.27 7.05
CA ALA A 276 5.88 -5.59 6.51
C ALA A 276 4.96 -5.88 5.30
N ALA A 277 5.45 -6.54 4.26
CA ALA A 277 4.62 -6.97 3.13
C ALA A 277 5.28 -8.07 2.31
N VAL A 278 4.48 -8.92 1.66
CA VAL A 278 5.02 -9.87 0.69
C VAL A 278 5.54 -9.12 -0.54
N ALA A 279 6.77 -9.42 -0.94
CA ALA A 279 7.37 -8.92 -2.18
C ALA A 279 8.29 -9.96 -2.82
N TRP A 280 8.88 -9.63 -3.97
CA TRP A 280 9.75 -10.54 -4.72
C TRP A 280 11.16 -10.62 -4.15
N ILE A 281 11.75 -11.81 -4.20
CA ILE A 281 13.16 -12.10 -3.88
C ILE A 281 14.01 -11.83 -5.13
N THR A 282 13.93 -10.62 -5.65
CA THR A 282 14.80 -10.12 -6.73
C THR A 282 15.08 -8.64 -6.54
N ASN A 283 16.23 -8.19 -7.03
CA ASN A 283 16.58 -6.78 -7.13
C ASN A 283 16.36 -6.24 -8.55
N LYS A 284 15.90 -7.09 -9.49
CA LYS A 284 15.45 -6.68 -10.81
C LYS A 284 14.04 -6.09 -10.73
N ASP A 285 13.70 -5.25 -11.70
CA ASP A 285 12.34 -4.71 -11.83
C ASP A 285 11.28 -5.80 -12.04
N TYR A 286 11.65 -6.94 -12.61
CA TYR A 286 10.78 -8.10 -12.80
C TYR A 286 11.59 -9.38 -13.08
N ASP A 287 11.17 -10.50 -12.49
CA ASP A 287 11.66 -11.84 -12.85
C ASP A 287 10.60 -12.89 -12.51
N ALA A 288 9.98 -13.47 -13.54
CA ALA A 288 8.91 -14.47 -13.41
C ALA A 288 9.33 -15.70 -12.59
N ARG A 289 10.64 -16.01 -12.58
CA ARG A 289 11.21 -17.17 -11.88
C ARG A 289 11.70 -16.83 -10.48
N SER A 290 11.60 -15.58 -10.05
CA SER A 290 11.88 -15.20 -8.67
C SER A 290 10.76 -15.73 -7.75
N ASN A 291 11.07 -15.85 -6.46
CA ASN A 291 10.13 -16.23 -5.44
C ASN A 291 9.52 -15.02 -4.73
N VAL A 292 8.39 -15.23 -4.06
CA VAL A 292 7.79 -14.25 -3.16
C VAL A 292 8.11 -14.59 -1.69
N THR A 293 8.24 -13.58 -0.84
CA THR A 293 8.39 -13.76 0.61
C THR A 293 7.91 -12.55 1.39
N LEU A 294 7.54 -12.74 2.66
CA LEU A 294 7.19 -11.66 3.57
C LEU A 294 8.45 -10.91 4.01
N TYR A 295 8.57 -9.66 3.62
CA TYR A 295 9.68 -8.80 4.01
C TYR A 295 9.30 -7.91 5.20
N PRO A 296 10.18 -7.76 6.21
CA PRO A 296 10.10 -6.64 7.15
C PRO A 296 10.53 -5.34 6.46
N ASP A 297 10.36 -4.20 7.13
CA ASP A 297 10.96 -2.91 6.79
C ASP A 297 10.77 -2.43 5.33
N LEU A 298 9.61 -2.70 4.72
CA LEU A 298 9.30 -2.12 3.41
C LEU A 298 8.80 -0.69 3.60
N ILE A 299 9.27 0.22 2.75
CA ILE A 299 8.68 1.55 2.60
C ILE A 299 8.07 1.63 1.19
N ILE A 300 6.75 1.60 1.12
CA ILE A 300 6.01 1.68 -0.15
C ILE A 300 5.53 3.12 -0.40
N ASN A 301 5.39 3.52 -1.65
CA ASN A 301 4.84 4.82 -2.04
C ASN A 301 3.40 4.74 -2.59
N ASN A 302 2.63 5.81 -2.38
CA ASN A 302 1.26 5.97 -2.85
C ASN A 302 1.17 6.18 -4.37
N ILE A 303 1.45 5.14 -5.14
CA ILE A 303 1.44 5.22 -6.60
C ILE A 303 0.06 5.57 -7.18
N HIS A 304 -1.03 5.20 -6.50
CA HIS A 304 -2.40 5.47 -6.96
C HIS A 304 -2.87 6.89 -6.63
N GLY A 305 -2.31 7.51 -5.58
CA GLY A 305 -2.45 8.94 -5.29
C GLY A 305 -1.51 9.83 -6.09
N GLY A 306 -0.58 9.24 -6.87
CA GLY A 306 0.32 9.97 -7.77
C GLY A 306 1.75 10.17 -7.23
N THR A 307 2.06 9.65 -6.04
CA THR A 307 3.40 9.75 -5.44
C THR A 307 4.41 8.94 -6.24
N LYS A 308 5.48 9.60 -6.69
CA LYS A 308 6.59 9.02 -7.43
C LYS A 308 7.86 9.12 -6.61
N VAL A 309 8.67 8.07 -6.63
CA VAL A 309 9.94 8.01 -5.91
C VAL A 309 11.03 7.49 -6.83
N ALA A 310 12.19 8.15 -6.77
CA ALA A 310 13.44 7.63 -7.30
C ALA A 310 14.58 7.82 -6.30
N HIS A 311 15.75 7.30 -6.61
CA HIS A 311 16.96 7.47 -5.83
C HIS A 311 18.10 8.00 -6.69
N THR A 312 19.08 8.63 -6.05
CA THR A 312 20.32 9.03 -6.71
C THR A 312 21.14 7.82 -7.12
N LYS A 313 22.18 8.05 -7.94
CA LYS A 313 23.29 7.09 -8.06
C LYS A 313 23.90 6.86 -6.68
N GLN A 314 24.49 5.68 -6.50
CA GLN A 314 25.28 5.36 -5.33
C GLN A 314 26.57 6.19 -5.34
N PHE A 315 26.86 6.83 -4.23
CA PHE A 315 28.10 7.55 -3.95
C PHE A 315 29.13 6.59 -3.34
N GLU A 316 30.41 6.92 -3.47
CA GLU A 316 31.51 6.09 -2.97
C GLU A 316 31.46 5.87 -1.44
N THR A 317 31.08 6.89 -0.67
CA THR A 317 30.99 6.83 0.78
C THR A 317 29.70 7.44 1.31
N THR A 318 29.33 7.11 2.55
CA THR A 318 28.16 7.69 3.23
C THR A 318 28.35 9.20 3.45
N GLU A 319 29.57 9.64 3.73
CA GLU A 319 29.93 11.04 3.94
C GLU A 319 29.73 11.84 2.66
N LYS A 320 30.22 11.33 1.51
CA LYS A 320 29.99 11.95 0.20
C LYS A 320 28.51 12.03 -0.16
N ALA A 321 27.74 10.97 0.12
CA ALA A 321 26.29 10.98 -0.10
C ALA A 321 25.61 12.06 0.77
N TYR A 322 26.03 12.20 2.02
CA TYR A 322 25.48 13.17 2.96
C TYR A 322 25.84 14.61 2.58
N GLU A 323 27.09 14.87 2.17
CA GLU A 323 27.49 16.17 1.63
C GLU A 323 26.66 16.55 0.39
N ALA A 324 26.46 15.60 -0.53
CA ALA A 324 25.63 15.82 -1.71
C ALA A 324 24.17 16.07 -1.34
N TYR A 325 23.64 15.35 -0.35
CA TYR A 325 22.31 15.56 0.21
C TYR A 325 22.17 16.97 0.81
N GLN A 326 23.18 17.49 1.52
CA GLN A 326 23.13 18.84 2.11
C GLN A 326 23.19 19.95 1.04
N LYS A 327 23.98 19.76 -0.02
CA LYS A 327 24.29 20.78 -1.03
C LYS A 327 23.30 20.82 -2.21
N ILE A 328 22.06 20.32 -2.08
CA ILE A 328 21.18 20.05 -3.23
C ILE A 328 21.21 21.21 -4.24
N PRO A 329 21.59 20.96 -5.50
CA PRO A 329 21.23 21.87 -6.55
C PRO A 329 19.72 21.70 -6.77
N LEU A 330 18.98 22.81 -6.69
CA LEU A 330 17.50 22.87 -6.84
C LEU A 330 16.99 22.26 -8.16
N ASN A 331 17.92 21.89 -9.03
CA ASN A 331 17.71 21.26 -10.30
C ASN A 331 17.55 19.74 -10.34
N ILE A 332 17.75 19.04 -9.21
CA ILE A 332 17.83 17.59 -9.28
C ILE A 332 16.54 16.91 -9.80
N PHE A 333 15.39 17.56 -9.64
CA PHE A 333 14.09 17.08 -10.13
C PHE A 333 13.93 17.19 -11.65
N TRP A 334 14.82 17.93 -12.33
CA TRP A 334 14.81 18.14 -13.77
C TRP A 334 16.13 17.75 -14.45
N ASP A 335 17.13 17.31 -13.67
CA ASP A 335 18.42 16.88 -14.18
C ASP A 335 18.36 15.43 -14.68
N THR A 336 18.29 15.29 -16.00
CA THR A 336 18.28 14.00 -16.70
C THR A 336 19.61 13.23 -16.60
N THR A 337 20.68 13.86 -16.10
CA THR A 337 21.99 13.22 -15.88
C THR A 337 22.07 12.45 -14.56
N VAL A 338 21.16 12.73 -13.62
CA VAL A 338 20.89 11.89 -12.45
C VAL A 338 20.03 10.72 -12.88
N LYS A 339 20.68 9.58 -13.19
CA LYS A 339 20.00 8.29 -13.41
C LYS A 339 19.02 8.05 -12.26
N GLY A 340 17.72 8.19 -12.51
CA GLY A 340 16.63 7.96 -11.56
C GLY A 340 15.62 9.11 -11.48
N ALA A 341 16.02 10.37 -11.60
CA ALA A 341 15.14 11.51 -11.31
C ALA A 341 14.29 12.01 -12.50
N ASN A 342 14.05 11.17 -13.52
CA ASN A 342 13.12 11.54 -14.58
C ASN A 342 11.68 11.16 -14.19
N PHE A 343 11.01 12.07 -13.47
CA PHE A 343 9.61 11.94 -13.04
C PHE A 343 8.59 11.85 -14.18
N ASP A 344 9.04 12.02 -15.43
CA ASP A 344 8.24 11.86 -16.64
C ASP A 344 8.41 10.49 -17.29
N ALA A 345 9.29 9.63 -16.78
CA ALA A 345 9.37 8.23 -17.21
C ALA A 345 8.15 7.42 -16.72
N ASN A 346 7.55 6.63 -17.60
CA ASN A 346 6.40 5.74 -17.29
C ASN A 346 6.76 4.50 -16.44
N SER A 347 7.90 4.51 -15.74
CA SER A 347 8.48 3.35 -15.06
C SER A 347 8.34 3.37 -13.53
N TYR A 348 7.57 4.32 -12.97
CA TYR A 348 7.36 4.38 -11.52
C TYR A 348 6.52 3.22 -11.02
N ASN A 349 6.96 2.65 -9.90
CA ASN A 349 6.25 1.62 -9.18
C ASN A 349 6.19 1.94 -7.68
N ARG A 350 5.39 1.18 -6.94
CA ARG A 350 5.15 1.29 -5.49
C ARG A 350 6.38 0.98 -4.62
N LEU A 351 7.44 0.41 -5.19
CA LEU A 351 8.67 0.03 -4.49
C LEU A 351 9.82 1.01 -4.74
N GLY A 352 9.53 2.29 -5.05
CA GLY A 352 10.59 3.27 -5.36
C GLY A 352 11.62 3.46 -4.24
N LEU A 353 11.19 3.41 -2.96
CA LEU A 353 12.10 3.11 -1.84
C LEU A 353 12.16 1.59 -1.62
N GLY A 354 10.99 0.97 -1.42
CA GLY A 354 10.84 -0.46 -1.22
C GLY A 354 11.79 -0.99 -0.15
N LYS A 355 12.79 -1.77 -0.61
CA LYS A 355 13.80 -2.43 0.23
C LYS A 355 15.23 -1.94 0.01
N SER A 356 15.46 -0.97 -0.88
CA SER A 356 16.84 -0.59 -1.26
C SER A 356 17.57 0.20 -0.18
N TRP A 357 16.85 0.85 0.74
CA TRP A 357 17.43 1.64 1.84
C TRP A 357 18.10 0.80 2.95
N ARG A 358 18.03 -0.53 2.87
CA ARG A 358 18.39 -1.42 3.98
C ARG A 358 19.30 -2.55 3.53
N ASP A 359 20.24 -2.86 4.40
CA ASP A 359 21.18 -3.96 4.27
C ASP A 359 20.68 -5.10 5.17
N LEU A 360 19.94 -6.04 4.58
CA LEU A 360 19.40 -7.18 5.30
C LEU A 360 20.51 -8.10 5.86
N PRO A 361 21.52 -8.53 5.06
CA PRO A 361 22.60 -9.37 5.54
C PRO A 361 23.37 -8.79 6.74
N ASN A 362 23.70 -7.49 6.70
CA ASN A 362 24.48 -6.85 7.76
C ASN A 362 23.60 -6.15 8.82
N GLY A 363 22.28 -6.22 8.66
CA GLY A 363 21.31 -5.66 9.62
C GLY A 363 21.42 -4.14 9.77
N GLY A 364 21.66 -3.40 8.68
CA GLY A 364 21.95 -1.97 8.68
C GLY A 364 21.12 -1.14 7.69
N THR A 365 21.42 0.16 7.65
CA THR A 365 20.79 1.14 6.75
C THR A 365 21.82 1.55 5.69
N ILE A 366 21.43 1.46 4.42
CA ILE A 366 22.28 1.89 3.29
C ILE A 366 22.06 3.40 3.12
N ARG A 367 23.15 4.17 3.23
CA ARG A 367 23.15 5.64 3.17
C ARG A 367 24.10 6.21 2.12
N GLN A 368 24.62 5.34 1.25
CA GLN A 368 25.42 5.75 0.08
C GLN A 368 24.57 6.33 -1.06
N PHE A 369 23.27 6.50 -0.88
CA PHE A 369 22.38 7.22 -1.78
C PHE A 369 21.19 7.74 -0.98
N TRP A 370 20.41 8.61 -1.62
CA TRP A 370 19.22 9.21 -1.04
C TRP A 370 18.12 9.30 -2.09
N TYR A 371 16.91 9.63 -1.65
CA TYR A 371 15.71 9.56 -2.46
C TYR A 371 15.23 10.95 -2.84
N VAL A 372 14.62 11.02 -4.01
CA VAL A 372 13.78 12.14 -4.45
C VAL A 372 12.35 11.63 -4.53
N VAL A 373 11.42 12.40 -3.96
CA VAL A 373 10.00 12.07 -3.91
C VAL A 373 9.23 13.24 -4.51
N ARG A 374 8.27 12.93 -5.38
CA ARG A 374 7.21 13.85 -5.79
C ARG A 374 5.90 13.32 -5.26
N ASP A 375 5.21 14.07 -4.41
CA ASP A 375 3.90 13.66 -3.90
C ASP A 375 2.81 13.71 -4.98
N GLY A 376 1.60 13.29 -4.63
CA GLY A 376 0.43 13.35 -5.52
C GLY A 376 0.01 14.77 -5.92
N GLU A 377 0.42 15.77 -5.14
CA GLU A 377 0.09 17.19 -5.31
C GLU A 377 1.17 17.94 -6.13
N GLY A 378 2.29 17.28 -6.43
CA GLY A 378 3.40 17.81 -7.22
C GLY A 378 4.49 18.51 -6.39
N ASN A 379 4.44 18.43 -5.06
CA ASN A 379 5.51 18.88 -4.17
C ASN A 379 6.70 17.93 -4.26
N HIS A 380 7.89 18.50 -4.09
CA HIS A 380 9.14 17.78 -4.24
C HIS A 380 9.89 17.70 -2.91
N PHE A 381 10.42 16.51 -2.61
CA PHE A 381 11.16 16.24 -1.39
C PHE A 381 12.44 15.48 -1.70
N LYS A 382 13.49 15.75 -0.92
CA LYS A 382 14.58 14.79 -0.77
C LYS A 382 14.43 14.05 0.56
N LEU A 383 14.87 12.80 0.61
CA LEU A 383 14.67 11.93 1.77
C LEU A 383 15.87 11.00 1.96
N ILE A 384 16.25 10.78 3.22
CA ILE A 384 17.21 9.75 3.62
C ILE A 384 16.68 8.99 4.84
N VAL A 385 16.81 7.66 4.81
CA VAL A 385 16.51 6.83 5.98
C VAL A 385 17.75 6.82 6.86
N ARG A 386 17.62 7.29 8.10
CA ARG A 386 18.73 7.46 9.05
C ARG A 386 19.01 6.20 9.83
N ALA A 387 17.95 5.56 10.32
CA ALA A 387 18.04 4.41 11.20
C ALA A 387 16.93 3.40 10.93
N MET A 388 17.18 2.16 11.32
CA MET A 388 16.19 1.08 11.40
C MET A 388 16.01 0.53 12.82
N LYS A 389 16.89 0.96 13.74
CA LYS A 389 16.99 0.50 15.12
C LYS A 389 16.97 1.71 16.06
N ASN A 390 16.54 1.49 17.30
CA ASN A 390 16.72 2.45 18.39
C ASN A 390 18.16 2.40 18.95
N ASP A 391 18.47 3.27 19.91
CA ASP A 391 19.79 3.33 20.57
C ASP A 391 20.14 2.06 21.34
N ALA A 392 19.11 1.34 21.80
CA ALA A 392 19.31 0.03 22.39
C ALA A 392 19.72 -1.01 21.33
N GLY A 393 19.55 -0.79 20.03
CA GLY A 393 19.87 -1.73 18.95
C GLY A 393 18.72 -2.68 18.58
N GLU A 394 17.50 -2.40 19.04
CA GLU A 394 16.29 -3.13 18.69
C GLU A 394 15.74 -2.64 17.36
N ARG A 395 15.26 -3.56 16.52
CA ARG A 395 14.69 -3.23 15.20
C ARG A 395 13.23 -2.76 15.29
N GLY A 396 12.75 -2.10 14.25
CA GLY A 396 11.38 -1.58 14.18
C GLY A 396 11.21 -0.20 14.81
N TYR A 397 12.30 0.57 14.85
CA TYR A 397 12.30 1.99 15.24
C TYR A 397 13.00 2.80 14.13
N PRO A 398 12.38 2.91 12.94
CA PRO A 398 12.99 3.63 11.85
C PRO A 398 13.02 5.14 12.12
N THR A 399 14.00 5.82 11.55
CA THR A 399 14.06 7.28 11.51
C THR A 399 14.22 7.71 10.06
N ILE A 400 13.31 8.55 9.59
CA ILE A 400 13.29 9.10 8.23
C ILE A 400 13.51 10.60 8.35
N GLU A 401 14.48 11.12 7.62
CA GLU A 401 14.70 12.56 7.49
C GLU A 401 14.38 12.97 6.06
N TYR A 402 13.66 14.08 5.90
CA TYR A 402 13.33 14.62 4.60
C TYR A 402 13.27 16.15 4.62
N GLN A 403 13.28 16.75 3.43
CA GLN A 403 13.19 18.19 3.25
C GLN A 403 12.36 18.53 2.02
N TYR A 404 11.52 19.55 2.14
CA TYR A 404 10.85 20.17 0.99
C TYR A 404 11.88 20.89 0.09
N VAL A 405 11.72 20.71 -1.21
CA VAL A 405 12.52 21.35 -2.26
C VAL A 405 11.60 22.18 -3.15
N PRO A 406 11.68 23.51 -3.12
CA PRO A 406 10.81 24.38 -3.92
C PRO A 406 11.15 24.24 -5.40
N LYS A 407 10.12 24.35 -6.23
CA LYS A 407 10.28 24.51 -7.67
C LYS A 407 10.86 25.90 -7.94
N GLN A 408 12.02 25.97 -8.59
CA GLN A 408 12.60 27.23 -9.08
C GLN A 408 12.06 27.59 -10.45
#